data_AF-A0A3E4F6W6-F1
#
_entry.id   AF-A0A3E4F6W6-F1
#
_cell.length_a   1.000
_cell.length_b   1.000
_cell.length_c   1.000
_cell.angle_alpha   90.00
_cell.angle_beta   90.00
_cell.angle_gamma   90.00
#
_symmetry.space_group_name_H-M   'P 1'
#
loop_
_entity.id
_entity.type
_entity.pdbx_description
1 polymer ?
#
loop_
_entity_poly.entity_id
_entity_poly.type
_entity_poly.pdbx_seq_one_letter_code
_entity_poly.pdbx_strand_id
1 'polypeptide(L)'
;MSSGGGADRDNIHYGGIVVGIDNEGNLREKAFSEMGDSYVKHPDTNIVFKNYCISKVAKIADAAVKCHECIPWLGILSWDFSLDEKGIPVLIELNSTGQSAWFPQMCNGEPLFGEHTAYMLQKIKK
;
A
#
# COMPACT_ATOMS: atom_id res chain seq x y z
N MET A 1 -8.03 8.62 -11.40
CA MET A 1 -8.84 9.73 -11.96
C MET A 1 -9.20 10.66 -10.82
N SER A 2 -8.67 11.87 -10.87
CA SER A 2 -8.89 12.95 -9.89
C SER A 2 -9.87 13.97 -10.47
N SER A 3 -10.71 14.57 -9.61
CA SER A 3 -10.93 16.03 -9.48
C SER A 3 -12.21 16.29 -8.67
N GLY A 4 -12.26 17.18 -7.67
CA GLY A 4 -11.24 18.08 -7.15
C GLY A 4 -11.73 18.81 -5.89
N GLY A 5 -10.79 19.39 -5.13
CA GLY A 5 -11.07 20.16 -3.92
C GLY A 5 -9.90 20.29 -2.95
N GLY A 6 -8.71 20.71 -3.41
CA GLY A 6 -7.76 21.43 -2.54
C GLY A 6 -6.95 20.66 -1.49
N ALA A 7 -6.81 19.35 -1.56
CA ALA A 7 -5.80 18.61 -0.80
C ALA A 7 -5.12 17.57 -1.71
N ASP A 8 -4.13 18.05 -2.45
CA ASP A 8 -3.16 17.25 -3.19
C ASP A 8 -2.21 16.55 -2.20
N ARG A 9 -2.78 15.69 -1.34
CA ARG A 9 -2.09 15.12 -0.17
C ARG A 9 -2.59 13.70 0.10
N ASP A 10 -1.95 12.74 -0.56
CA ASP A 10 -2.11 11.29 -0.36
C ASP A 10 -1.45 10.86 0.97
N ASN A 11 -1.89 11.43 2.09
CA ASN A 11 -1.37 11.06 3.40
C ASN A 11 -2.51 10.74 4.35
N ILE A 12 -2.48 9.52 4.90
CA ILE A 12 -3.50 9.05 5.84
C ILE A 12 -3.64 9.95 7.06
N HIS A 13 -2.56 10.65 7.44
CA HIS A 13 -2.52 11.59 8.56
C HIS A 13 -3.47 12.80 8.44
N TYR A 14 -4.07 13.05 7.27
CA TYR A 14 -5.03 14.14 7.05
C TYR A 14 -6.47 13.68 6.85
N GLY A 15 -6.81 12.48 7.31
CA GLY A 15 -8.16 11.91 7.21
C GLY A 15 -8.37 11.05 5.97
N GLY A 16 -7.29 10.52 5.39
CA GLY A 16 -7.36 9.49 4.36
C GLY A 16 -7.88 8.17 4.91
N ILE A 17 -8.36 7.31 4.00
CA ILE A 17 -8.67 5.91 4.30
C ILE A 17 -7.78 5.01 3.46
N VAL A 18 -7.45 3.83 3.98
CA VAL A 18 -6.68 2.83 3.25
C VAL A 18 -7.35 1.48 3.28
N VAL A 19 -7.30 0.82 2.13
CA VAL A 19 -7.93 -0.46 1.89
C VAL A 19 -6.85 -1.45 1.50
N GLY A 20 -6.90 -2.64 2.10
CA GLY A 20 -5.99 -3.71 1.74
C GLY A 20 -6.24 -4.20 0.30
N ILE A 21 -5.22 -4.79 -0.29
CA ILE A 21 -5.28 -5.37 -1.64
C ILE A 21 -4.58 -6.72 -1.64
N ASP A 22 -5.15 -7.70 -2.33
CA ASP A 22 -4.51 -9.00 -2.56
C ASP A 22 -3.58 -9.00 -3.78
N ASN A 23 -2.89 -10.12 -4.03
CA ASN A 23 -1.94 -10.24 -5.13
C ASN A 23 -2.61 -10.19 -6.51
N GLU A 24 -3.90 -10.52 -6.56
CA GLU A 24 -4.75 -10.48 -7.75
C GLU A 24 -5.32 -9.07 -8.01
N GLY A 25 -5.16 -8.15 -7.06
CA GLY A 25 -5.61 -6.77 -7.14
C GLY A 25 -7.01 -6.53 -6.59
N ASN A 26 -7.64 -7.50 -5.93
CA ASN A 26 -8.94 -7.31 -5.29
C ASN A 26 -8.78 -6.55 -3.99
N LEU A 27 -9.65 -5.58 -3.79
CA LEU A 27 -9.72 -4.81 -2.55
C LEU A 27 -10.38 -5.63 -1.44
N ARG A 28 -9.89 -5.47 -0.22
CA ARG A 28 -10.58 -5.97 0.99
C ARG A 28 -11.92 -5.24 1.15
N GLU A 29 -12.89 -5.90 1.80
CA GLU A 29 -14.25 -5.35 1.95
C GLU A 29 -14.31 -4.05 2.78
N LYS A 30 -13.31 -3.81 3.63
CA LYS A 30 -13.25 -2.64 4.50
C LYS A 30 -11.94 -1.87 4.29
N ALA A 31 -12.07 -0.56 4.19
CA ALA A 31 -10.99 0.39 4.38
C ALA A 31 -10.96 0.85 5.85
N PHE A 32 -9.83 1.38 6.29
CA PHE A 32 -9.62 1.87 7.64
C PHE A 32 -9.07 3.30 7.63
N SER A 33 -9.53 4.13 8.57
CA SER A 33 -8.84 5.39 8.92
C SER A 33 -7.62 5.11 9.79
N GLU A 34 -6.78 6.13 10.03
CA GLU A 34 -5.66 6.03 10.99
C GLU A 34 -6.14 5.65 12.40
N MET A 35 -7.36 6.08 12.77
CA MET A 35 -7.97 5.81 14.08
C MET A 35 -8.60 4.41 14.16
N GLY A 36 -8.60 3.65 13.07
CA GLY A 36 -9.19 2.31 13.00
C GLY A 36 -10.69 2.28 12.68
N ASP A 37 -11.28 3.42 12.33
CA ASP A 37 -12.67 3.45 11.84
C ASP A 37 -12.76 2.71 10.52
N SER A 38 -13.79 1.86 10.36
CA SER A 38 -13.93 1.03 9.16
C SER A 38 -14.97 1.56 8.19
N TYR A 39 -14.70 1.47 6.88
CA TYR A 39 -15.56 1.94 5.80
C TYR A 39 -15.74 0.84 4.75
N VAL A 40 -16.97 0.60 4.30
CA VAL A 40 -17.27 -0.38 3.23
C VAL A 40 -17.29 0.24 1.83
N LYS A 41 -17.28 1.57 1.75
CA LYS A 41 -17.20 2.35 0.53
C LYS A 41 -16.40 3.63 0.77
N HIS A 42 -15.82 4.18 -0.27
CA HIS A 42 -15.11 5.45 -0.21
C HIS A 42 -16.08 6.60 0.12
N PRO A 43 -15.76 7.49 1.08
CA PRO A 43 -16.68 8.54 1.53
C PRO A 43 -17.04 9.52 0.41
N ASP A 44 -16.06 9.92 -0.40
CA ASP A 44 -16.29 10.93 -1.46
C ASP A 44 -16.84 10.32 -2.76
N THR A 45 -16.18 9.29 -3.30
CA THR A 45 -16.55 8.69 -4.59
C THR A 45 -17.72 7.69 -4.50
N ASN A 46 -18.07 7.25 -3.28
CA ASN A 46 -19.06 6.21 -3.03
C ASN A 46 -18.74 4.83 -3.66
N ILE A 47 -17.50 4.61 -4.12
CA ILE A 47 -17.04 3.32 -4.63
C ILE A 47 -17.08 2.29 -3.51
N VAL A 48 -17.79 1.18 -3.73
CA VAL A 48 -17.83 0.03 -2.81
C VAL A 48 -16.56 -0.79 -3.01
N PHE A 49 -15.87 -1.13 -1.92
CA PHE A 49 -14.59 -1.86 -1.99
C PHE A 49 -14.78 -3.35 -2.31
N LYS A 50 -15.86 -3.94 -1.79
CA LYS A 50 -16.19 -5.34 -2.04
C LYS A 50 -16.30 -5.62 -3.55
N ASN A 51 -15.58 -6.65 -4.01
CA ASN A 51 -15.51 -7.06 -5.41
C ASN A 51 -14.92 -6.00 -6.36
N TYR A 52 -14.27 -4.96 -5.84
CA TYR A 52 -13.52 -4.02 -6.65
C TYR A 52 -12.12 -4.56 -6.92
N CYS A 53 -11.71 -4.58 -8.18
CA CYS A 53 -10.42 -5.11 -8.60
C CYS A 53 -9.62 -4.03 -9.34
N ILE A 54 -8.43 -3.74 -8.84
CA ILE A 54 -7.47 -2.86 -9.51
C ILE A 54 -6.65 -3.71 -10.48
N SER A 55 -6.80 -3.42 -11.77
CA SER A 55 -5.99 -4.08 -12.80
C SER A 55 -4.52 -3.67 -12.71
N LYS A 56 -3.61 -4.57 -13.10
CA LYS A 56 -2.16 -4.32 -13.26
C LYS A 56 -1.39 -4.07 -11.94
N VAL A 57 -1.94 -4.45 -10.79
CA VAL A 57 -1.24 -4.40 -9.49
C VAL A 57 0.07 -5.19 -9.51
N ALA A 58 0.10 -6.35 -10.18
CA ALA A 58 1.32 -7.13 -10.38
C ALA A 58 2.47 -6.32 -11.03
N LYS A 59 2.16 -5.36 -11.93
CA LYS A 59 3.19 -4.50 -12.53
C LYS A 59 3.82 -3.55 -11.51
N ILE A 60 3.05 -3.11 -10.51
CA ILE A 60 3.57 -2.28 -9.42
C ILE A 60 4.54 -3.10 -8.58
N ALA A 61 4.18 -4.34 -8.23
CA ALA A 61 5.06 -5.25 -7.50
C ALA A 61 6.38 -5.49 -8.27
N ASP A 62 6.29 -5.79 -9.57
CA ASP A 62 7.47 -5.96 -10.44
C ASP A 62 8.35 -4.70 -10.50
N ALA A 63 7.73 -3.52 -10.53
CA ALA A 63 8.45 -2.25 -10.54
C ALA A 63 9.17 -2.01 -9.20
N ALA A 64 8.50 -2.28 -8.08
CA ALA A 64 9.09 -2.18 -6.74
C ALA A 64 10.32 -3.09 -6.59
N VAL A 65 10.24 -4.33 -7.08
CA VAL A 65 11.37 -5.27 -7.09
C VAL A 65 12.54 -4.71 -7.91
N LYS A 66 12.30 -4.26 -9.14
CA LYS A 66 13.35 -3.68 -10.01
C LYS A 66 14.00 -2.43 -9.40
N CYS A 67 13.21 -1.58 -8.76
CA CYS A 67 13.73 -0.41 -8.05
C CYS A 67 14.62 -0.82 -6.87
N HIS A 68 14.22 -1.84 -6.12
CA HIS A 68 15.00 -2.34 -4.99
C HIS A 68 16.30 -3.05 -5.41
N GLU A 69 16.30 -3.75 -6.53
CA GLU A 69 17.51 -4.37 -7.13
C GLU A 69 18.61 -3.36 -7.47
N CYS A 70 18.29 -2.08 -7.65
CA CYS A 70 19.28 -1.02 -7.87
C CYS A 70 20.01 -0.59 -6.59
N ILE A 71 19.44 -0.84 -5.41
CA ILE A 71 19.97 -0.42 -4.10
C ILE A 71 19.86 -1.53 -3.03
N PRO A 72 20.32 -2.76 -3.31
CA PRO A 72 20.06 -3.94 -2.48
C PRO A 72 20.77 -3.91 -1.12
N TRP A 73 21.72 -2.99 -0.92
CA TRP A 73 22.39 -2.78 0.37
C TRP A 73 21.51 -2.05 1.39
N LEU A 74 20.41 -1.43 0.96
CA LEU A 74 19.40 -0.84 1.84
C LEU A 74 18.32 -1.88 2.12
N GLY A 75 18.29 -2.40 3.35
CA GLY A 75 17.48 -3.58 3.73
C GLY A 75 15.98 -3.47 3.42
N ILE A 76 15.21 -2.75 4.25
CA ILE A 76 13.77 -2.61 4.06
C ILE A 76 13.48 -1.17 3.62
N LEU A 77 12.74 -1.04 2.52
CA LEU A 77 12.34 0.23 1.93
C LEU A 77 10.84 0.21 1.64
N SER A 78 10.19 1.36 1.81
CA SER A 78 8.80 1.56 1.41
C SER A 78 8.76 2.33 0.09
N TRP A 79 8.04 1.81 -0.89
CA TRP A 79 7.96 2.36 -2.23
C TRP A 79 6.53 2.75 -2.55
N ASP A 80 6.33 4.02 -2.87
CA ASP A 80 5.01 4.54 -3.22
C ASP A 80 4.91 4.69 -4.73
N PHE A 81 3.91 4.03 -5.31
CA PHE A 81 3.67 4.00 -6.74
C PHE A 81 2.25 4.47 -7.05
N SER A 82 2.11 5.13 -8.20
CA SER A 82 0.83 5.33 -8.85
C SER A 82 0.78 4.58 -10.19
N LEU A 83 -0.43 4.39 -10.73
CA LEU A 83 -0.62 3.95 -12.10
C LEU A 83 -1.08 5.14 -12.94
N ASP A 84 -0.37 5.39 -14.04
CA ASP A 84 -0.80 6.42 -15.01
C ASP A 84 -2.04 5.97 -15.80
N GLU A 85 -2.53 6.83 -16.70
CA GLU A 85 -3.70 6.55 -17.54
C GLU A 85 -3.52 5.33 -18.47
N LYS A 86 -2.27 4.91 -18.73
CA LYS A 86 -1.92 3.72 -19.52
C LYS A 86 -1.70 2.49 -18.63
N GLY A 87 -1.79 2.64 -17.31
CA GLY A 87 -1.49 1.62 -16.32
C GLY A 87 -0.01 1.23 -16.29
N ILE A 88 0.86 2.21 -16.49
CA ILE A 88 2.29 2.12 -16.29
C ILE A 88 2.58 2.58 -14.85
N PRO A 89 3.31 1.79 -14.03
CA PRO A 89 3.75 2.22 -12.71
C PRO A 89 4.64 3.46 -12.79
N VAL A 90 4.33 4.46 -11.99
CA VAL A 90 5.11 5.68 -11.79
C VAL A 90 5.55 5.73 -10.34
N LEU A 91 6.87 5.74 -10.11
CA LEU A 91 7.44 5.89 -8.78
C LEU A 91 7.19 7.33 -8.29
N ILE A 92 6.58 7.46 -7.12
CA ILE A 92 6.25 8.74 -6.49
C ILE A 92 7.26 9.05 -5.38
N GLU A 93 7.49 8.10 -4.47
CA GLU A 93 8.35 8.30 -3.31
C GLU A 93 9.10 7.01 -2.92
N LEU A 94 10.31 7.19 -2.40
CA LEU A 94 11.08 6.17 -1.72
C LEU A 94 11.27 6.59 -0.26
N ASN A 95 10.67 5.83 0.65
CA ASN A 95 10.77 6.02 2.08
C ASN A 95 11.82 5.07 2.68
N SER A 96 12.99 5.64 3.01
CA SER A 96 14.15 4.90 3.53
C SER A 96 14.18 4.73 5.05
N THR A 97 13.31 5.44 5.78
CA THR A 97 13.16 5.32 7.24
C THR A 97 11.69 5.31 7.63
N GLY A 98 11.38 4.76 8.81
CA GLY A 98 10.02 4.82 9.36
C GLY A 98 9.00 3.91 8.66
N GLN A 99 9.43 2.73 8.20
CA GLN A 99 8.50 1.78 7.57
C GLN A 99 7.40 1.37 8.56
N SER A 100 6.16 1.73 8.25
CA SER A 100 5.00 1.43 9.08
C SER A 100 4.61 -0.04 8.95
N ALA A 101 5.01 -0.87 9.92
CA ALA A 101 4.64 -2.29 9.93
C ALA A 101 3.15 -2.50 10.23
N TRP A 102 2.62 -1.73 11.18
CA TRP A 102 1.25 -1.88 11.68
C TRP A 102 0.20 -1.64 10.59
N PHE A 103 0.52 -0.81 9.61
CA PHE A 103 -0.45 -0.25 8.68
C PHE A 103 -0.86 -1.23 7.57
N PRO A 104 0.07 -1.86 6.82
CA PRO A 104 -0.25 -2.97 5.93
C PRO A 104 -0.91 -4.14 6.67
N GLN A 105 -0.49 -4.42 7.91
CA GLN A 105 -1.05 -5.52 8.70
C GLN A 105 -2.51 -5.27 9.10
N MET A 106 -2.85 -4.05 9.50
CA MET A 106 -4.23 -3.66 9.82
C MET A 106 -5.14 -3.80 8.59
N CYS A 107 -4.68 -3.32 7.43
CA CYS A 107 -5.52 -3.28 6.22
C CYS A 107 -5.66 -4.63 5.53
N ASN A 108 -4.61 -5.45 5.52
CA ASN A 108 -4.62 -6.77 4.88
C ASN A 108 -5.04 -7.89 5.83
N GLY A 109 -4.93 -7.70 7.15
CA GLY A 109 -5.18 -8.75 8.14
C GLY A 109 -4.12 -9.87 8.11
N GLU A 110 -2.94 -9.60 7.53
CA GLU A 110 -1.88 -10.58 7.29
C GLU A 110 -0.56 -10.11 7.93
N PRO A 111 0.34 -11.04 8.34
CA PRO A 111 1.66 -10.67 8.84
C PRO A 111 2.50 -9.96 7.77
N LEU A 112 3.21 -8.89 8.16
CA LEU A 112 4.01 -8.05 7.24
C LEU A 112 4.98 -8.86 6.36
N PHE A 113 5.62 -9.87 6.95
CA PHE A 113 6.61 -10.71 6.27
C PHE A 113 6.07 -12.11 5.92
N GLY A 114 4.79 -12.39 6.16
CA GLY A 114 4.20 -13.71 5.92
C GLY A 114 5.04 -14.85 6.48
N GLU A 115 5.38 -15.82 5.62
CA GLU A 115 6.24 -16.97 5.95
C GLU A 115 7.68 -16.60 6.36
N HIS A 116 8.17 -15.43 5.93
CA HIS A 116 9.52 -14.94 6.26
C HIS A 116 9.60 -14.28 7.64
N THR A 117 8.49 -14.17 8.37
CA THR A 117 8.47 -13.52 9.70
C THR A 117 9.52 -14.10 10.65
N ALA A 118 9.66 -15.43 10.73
CA ALA A 118 10.64 -16.06 11.60
C ALA A 118 12.10 -15.72 11.20
N TYR A 119 12.39 -15.71 9.89
CA TYR A 119 13.69 -15.32 9.36
C TYR A 119 14.02 -13.86 9.69
N MET A 120 13.06 -12.95 9.49
CA MET A 120 13.26 -11.53 9.78
C MET A 120 13.49 -11.28 11.28
N LEU A 121 12.78 -11.99 12.15
CA LEU A 121 13.02 -11.91 13.61
C LEU A 121 14.44 -12.36 14.00
N GLN A 122 15.02 -13.35 13.31
CA GLN A 122 16.41 -13.76 13.56
C GLN A 122 17.42 -12.68 13.17
N LYS A 123 17.14 -11.87 12.14
CA LYS A 123 18.02 -10.77 11.71
C LYS A 123 18.03 -9.58 12.67
N ILE A 124 17.00 -9.44 13.50
CA ILE A 124 16.86 -8.34 14.46
C ILE A 124 17.44 -8.72 15.84
N LYS A 125 17.59 -10.02 16.13
CA LYS A 125 18.24 -10.48 17.37
C LYS A 125 19.72 -10.09 17.34
N LYS A 126 20.11 -9.25 18.31
CA LYS A 126 21.50 -8.99 18.66
C LYS A 126 22.16 -10.22 19.28
#